data_AF-A0A0W1QQ90-F1
#
_entry.id   AF-A0A0W1QQ90-F1
#
_cell.length_a   1.000
_cell.length_b   1.000
_cell.length_c   1.000
_cell.angle_alpha   90.00
_cell.angle_beta   90.00
_cell.angle_gamma   90.00
#
_symmetry.space_group_name_H-M   'P 1'
#
loop_
_entity.id
_entity.type
_entity.pdbx_description
1 polymer ?
#
loop_
_entity_poly.entity_id
_entity_poly.type
_entity_poly.pdbx_seq_one_letter_code
_entity_poly.pdbx_strand_id
1 'polypeptide(L)' 'MSDKKGIALKAFRDAGTKKRFAAGKTYDFTEGEFANYEAAGLIASPDHDEAKAAGKPAAGANPETKTAAKNAAA' A
#
# COMPACT_ATOMS: atom_id res chain seq x y z
N MET A 1 13.19 13.28 7.45
CA MET A 1 11.94 13.22 6.68
C MET A 1 10.89 12.72 7.65
N SER A 2 9.79 13.44 7.84
CA SER A 2 8.75 13.01 8.78
C SER A 2 7.76 12.14 8.04
N ASP A 3 7.66 10.88 8.44
CA ASP A 3 6.67 9.94 7.92
C ASP A 3 5.32 10.19 8.62
N LYS A 4 4.25 10.24 7.83
CA LYS A 4 2.86 10.37 8.28
C LYS A 4 2.13 9.04 8.19
N LYS A 5 1.39 8.70 9.24
CA LYS A 5 0.52 7.52 9.24
C LYS A 5 -0.76 7.84 8.47
N GLY A 6 -1.20 6.91 7.61
CA GLY A 6 -2.47 6.99 6.90
C GLY A 6 -3.16 5.64 6.82
N ILE A 7 -4.50 5.61 6.91
CA ILE A 7 -5.32 4.42 6.74
C ILE A 7 -5.79 4.37 5.30
N ALA A 8 -5.47 3.28 4.59
CA ALA A 8 -5.99 3.09 3.24
C ALA A 8 -7.50 2.77 3.28
N LEU A 9 -8.32 3.58 2.62
CA LEU A 9 -9.77 3.40 2.58
C LEU A 9 -10.19 2.27 1.62
N LYS A 10 -9.37 2.01 0.61
CA LYS A 10 -9.56 0.95 -0.40
C LYS A 10 -8.23 0.27 -0.73
N ALA A 11 -8.29 -0.89 -1.38
CA ALA A 11 -7.10 -1.51 -1.91
C ALA A 11 -6.66 -0.77 -3.19
N PHE A 12 -5.42 -0.31 -3.24
CA PHE A 12 -4.87 0.35 -4.42
C PHE A 12 -3.38 0.04 -4.61
N ARG A 13 -2.90 0.25 -5.82
CA ARG A 13 -1.50 0.10 -6.19
C ARG A 13 -0.99 1.43 -6.72
N ASP A 14 0.10 1.90 -6.16
CA ASP A 14 0.77 3.08 -6.67
C ASP A 14 1.65 2.70 -7.86
N ALA A 15 1.43 3.36 -9.00
CA ALA A 15 2.14 3.05 -10.24
C ALA A 15 3.60 3.54 -10.24
N GLY A 16 3.91 4.61 -9.50
CA GLY A 16 5.26 5.19 -9.43
C GLY A 16 6.22 4.38 -8.56
N THR A 17 5.77 3.95 -7.38
CA THR A 17 6.53 3.24 -6.36
C THR A 17 6.34 1.72 -6.40
N LYS A 18 5.32 1.24 -7.14
CA LYS A 18 4.88 -0.17 -7.19
C LYS A 18 4.42 -0.73 -5.84
N LYS A 19 4.21 0.12 -4.82
CA LYS A 19 3.67 -0.28 -3.51
C LYS A 19 2.20 -0.70 -3.65
N ARG A 20 1.78 -1.64 -2.80
CA ARG A 20 0.41 -2.12 -2.71
C ARG A 20 -0.13 -1.82 -1.32
N PHE A 21 -1.32 -1.23 -1.29
CA PHE A 21 -2.02 -0.87 -0.07
C PHE A 21 -3.31 -1.67 -0.01
N ALA A 22 -3.61 -2.19 1.18
CA ALA A 22 -4.83 -2.93 1.46
C ALA A 22 -5.81 -2.04 2.24
N ALA A 23 -7.09 -2.14 1.91
CA ALA A 23 -8.15 -1.41 2.59
C ALA A 23 -8.15 -1.70 4.11
N GLY A 24 -8.37 -0.67 4.92
CA GLY A 24 -8.43 -0.73 6.38
C GLY A 24 -7.08 -0.89 7.08
N LYS A 25 -5.95 -0.85 6.35
CA LYS A 25 -4.62 -0.95 6.96
C LYS A 25 -3.94 0.41 7.04
N THR A 26 -3.21 0.62 8.13
CA THR A 26 -2.37 1.80 8.35
C THR A 26 -0.99 1.58 7.76
N TYR A 27 -0.48 2.59 7.04
CA TYR A 27 0.87 2.60 6.48
C TYR A 27 1.56 3.94 6.77
N ASP A 28 2.89 3.93 6.67
CA ASP A 28 3.73 5.11 6.68
C ASP A 28 3.86 5.68 5.27
N PHE A 29 3.57 6.97 5.14
CA PHE A 29 3.66 7.74 3.91
C PHE A 29 4.56 8.94 4.13
N THR A 30 5.34 9.33 3.12
CA THR A 30 5.97 10.64 3.15
C THR A 30 4.90 11.74 3.11
N GLU A 31 5.23 12.96 3.53
CA GLU A 31 4.26 14.07 3.53
C GLU A 31 3.63 14.33 2.15
N GLY A 32 4.42 14.21 1.08
CA GLY A 32 3.94 14.35 -0.30
C GLY A 32 3.06 13.19 -0.75
N GLU A 33 3.42 11.94 -0.42
CA GLU A 33 2.58 10.76 -0.70
C GLU A 33 1.24 10.88 0.04
N PHE A 34 1.27 11.27 1.32
CA PHE A 34 0.08 11.41 2.15
C PHE A 34 -0.90 12.41 1.55
N ALA A 35 -0.45 13.64 1.27
CA ALA A 35 -1.30 14.69 0.71
C ALA A 35 -1.88 14.29 -0.66
N ASN A 36 -1.09 13.62 -1.50
CA ASN A 36 -1.54 13.15 -2.81
C ASN A 36 -2.61 12.04 -2.70
N TYR A 37 -2.39 11.05 -1.83
CA TYR A 37 -3.32 9.95 -1.65
C TYR A 37 -4.59 10.36 -0.89
N GLU A 38 -4.48 11.29 0.05
CA GLU A 38 -5.62 11.87 0.77
C GLU A 38 -6.50 12.70 -0.17
N ALA A 39 -5.89 13.57 -0.99
CA ALA A 39 -6.61 14.36 -1.99
C ALA A 39 -7.33 13.48 -3.04
N ALA A 40 -6.77 12.30 -3.35
CA ALA A 40 -7.39 11.31 -4.22
C ALA A 40 -8.47 10.46 -3.52
N GLY A 41 -8.69 10.63 -2.21
CA GLY A 41 -9.62 9.82 -1.41
C GLY A 41 -9.21 8.35 -1.34
N LEU A 42 -7.91 8.06 -1.35
CA LEU A 42 -7.35 6.71 -1.23
C LEU A 42 -7.02 6.35 0.22
N ILE A 43 -6.61 7.34 1.00
CA ILE A 43 -6.25 7.20 2.42
C ILE A 43 -6.96 8.26 3.28
N ALA A 44 -6.96 8.08 4.59
CA ALA A 44 -7.39 9.05 5.58
C ALA A 44 -6.40 9.12 6.77
N SER A 45 -6.43 10.23 7.51
CA SER A 45 -5.68 10.37 8.77
C SER A 45 -6.17 9.38 9.82
N PRO A 46 -5.28 8.63 10.50
CA PRO A 46 -5.67 7.69 11.55
C PRO A 46 -6.25 8.37 12.80
N ASP A 47 -5.88 9.63 13.07
CA ASP A 47 -6.53 10.48 14.08
C ASP A 47 -8.03 10.65 13.85
N HIS A 48 -8.50 10.46 12.61
CA HIS A 48 -9.91 10.57 12.27
C HIS A 48 -10.70 9.28 12.58
N ASP A 49 -10.04 8.16 12.88
CA ASP A 49 -10.67 6.85 13.05
C ASP A 49 -9.80 5.92 13.93
N GLU A 50 -9.57 6.30 15.19
CA GLU A 50 -8.81 5.50 16.17
C GLU A 50 -9.45 4.13 16.51
N ALA A 51 -10.55 3.73 15.86
CA ALA A 51 -11.38 2.62 16.35
C ALA A 51 -11.22 1.26 15.65
N LYS A 52 -10.51 1.09 14.51
CA LYS A 52 -10.68 -0.19 13.76
C LYS A 52 -9.54 -0.86 12.99
N ALA A 53 -8.27 -0.51 13.18
CA ALA A 53 -7.18 -1.12 12.40
C ALA A 53 -6.21 -2.02 13.21
N ALA A 54 -6.70 -2.79 14.19
CA ALA A 54 -5.97 -3.94 14.77
C ALA A 54 -6.32 -5.25 14.02
N GLY A 55 -6.09 -5.28 12.70
CA GLY A 55 -6.36 -6.44 11.85
C GLY A 55 -5.07 -7.00 11.24
N LYS A 56 -4.55 -8.07 11.86
CA LYS A 56 -3.41 -8.95 11.51
C LYS A 56 -2.79 -8.84 10.10
N PRO A 57 -1.45 -8.96 9.97
CA PRO A 57 -0.75 -8.85 8.70
C PRO A 57 -1.04 -10.08 7.83
N ALA A 58 -1.82 -9.91 6.76
CA ALA A 58 -1.74 -10.82 5.62
C ALA A 58 -0.35 -10.68 4.98
N ALA A 59 0.49 -11.71 5.20
CA ALA A 59 1.70 -11.97 4.45
C ALA A 59 1.36 -12.10 2.96
N GLY A 60 2.09 -11.40 2.09
CA GLY A 60 1.99 -11.62 0.65
C GLY A 60 2.40 -10.44 -0.21
N ALA A 61 3.71 -10.24 -0.41
CA ALA A 61 4.37 -9.65 -1.58
C ALA A 61 5.80 -9.25 -1.13
N ASN A 62 6.90 -9.82 -1.58
CA ASN A 62 7.28 -10.28 -2.93
C ASN A 62 8.31 -11.43 -2.82
N PRO A 63 8.64 -12.15 -3.91
CA PRO A 63 9.62 -11.62 -4.85
C PRO A 63 9.21 -11.77 -6.32
N GLU A 64 9.71 -10.85 -7.14
CA GLU A 64 10.20 -11.10 -8.49
C GLU A 64 9.71 -12.36 -9.23
N THR A 65 8.87 -12.18 -10.25
CA THR A 65 8.87 -13.08 -11.41
C THR A 65 9.01 -12.25 -12.68
N LYS A 66 10.24 -11.82 -12.95
CA LYS A 66 10.75 -11.66 -14.32
C LYS A 66 11.93 -12.61 -14.49
N THR A 67 11.68 -13.80 -15.03
CA THR A 67 12.64 -14.65 -15.77
C THR A 67 11.77 -15.62 -16.56
N ALA A 68 11.43 -15.28 -17.80
CA ALA A 68 12.13 -15.65 -19.04
C ALA A 68 11.61 -16.96 -19.63
N ALA A 69 11.34 -16.89 -20.93
CA ALA A 69 10.80 -17.93 -21.78
C ALA A 69 11.82 -19.03 -22.13
N LYS A 70 11.30 -20.11 -22.72
CA LYS A 70 11.90 -21.16 -23.58
C LYS A 70 12.51 -22.41 -22.92
N ASN A 71 11.83 -23.54 -23.11
CA ASN A 71 12.24 -24.77 -23.85
C ASN A 71 11.19 -25.86 -23.52
N ALA A 72 10.41 -26.46 -24.43
CA ALA A 72 10.71 -27.20 -25.66
C ALA A 72 11.66 -28.39 -25.44
N ALA A 73 11.15 -29.59 -25.78
CA ALA A 73 11.79 -30.91 -25.88
C ALA A 73 12.00 -31.70 -24.57
N ALA A 74 11.26 -32.79 -24.38
CA ALA A 74 11.64 -34.12 -24.89
C ALA A 74 10.40 -35.03 -24.88
#